data_AF-A0A1B6GDN5-F1
#
_entry.id   AF-A0A1B6GDN5-F1
#
_cell.length_a   1.000
_cell.length_b   1.000
_cell.length_c   1.000
_cell.angle_alpha   90.00
_cell.angle_beta   90.00
_cell.angle_gamma   90.00
#
_symmetry.space_group_name_H-M   'P 1'
#
loop_
_entity.id
_entity.type
_entity.pdbx_description
1 polymer ?
#
loop_
_entity_poly.entity_id
_entity_poly.type
_entity_poly.pdbx_seq_one_letter_code
_entity_poly.pdbx_strand_id
1 'polypeptide(L)'
;AILAVNTFVKDCEDANPLIRALAVRTMGCIRVEKITEYLCEPLRKCLKDEDPYVRKTAAVCVAKLYDISSGLVEDQGFLEQLKELLCDSNPMVVANAVAALSEINETNATGYPLVDLTAGTVNKLLTALNECTEWGQVFILDSLAHYSPKDEREIQSICERITPRLAHANAAVVLSAIKVLLKFMEFLPNGNEFSAQLSKKLAPP
;
A
#
# COMPACT_ATOMS: atom_id res chain seq x y z
N ALA A 1 25.27 -18.26 -10.72
CA ALA A 1 24.03 -17.46 -10.84
C ALA A 1 22.82 -18.36 -11.08
N ILE A 2 22.72 -19.05 -12.22
CA ILE A 2 21.54 -19.88 -12.59
C ILE A 2 21.22 -20.98 -11.56
N LEU A 3 22.23 -21.67 -11.01
CA LEU A 3 22.02 -22.68 -9.96
C LEU A 3 21.32 -22.10 -8.71
N ALA A 4 21.67 -20.87 -8.31
CA ALA A 4 21.04 -20.21 -7.17
C ALA A 4 19.58 -19.81 -7.48
N VAL A 5 19.29 -19.41 -8.71
CA VAL A 5 17.93 -19.09 -9.16
C VAL A 5 17.03 -20.33 -9.07
N ASN A 6 17.50 -21.49 -9.54
CA ASN A 6 16.74 -22.74 -9.44
C ASN A 6 16.47 -23.13 -7.99
N THR A 7 17.42 -22.90 -7.08
CA THR A 7 17.21 -23.11 -5.64
C THR A 7 16.14 -22.16 -5.10
N PHE A 8 16.19 -20.87 -5.42
CA PHE A 8 15.18 -19.93 -4.95
C PHE A 8 13.78 -20.21 -5.49
N VAL A 9 13.65 -20.61 -6.77
CA VAL A 9 12.36 -21.01 -7.34
C VAL A 9 11.78 -22.19 -6.55
N LYS A 10 12.62 -23.17 -6.20
CA LYS A 10 12.20 -24.30 -5.36
C LYS A 10 11.82 -23.86 -3.94
N ASP A 11 12.59 -22.95 -3.34
CA ASP A 11 12.33 -22.43 -1.99
C ASP A 11 11.04 -21.59 -1.95
N CYS A 12 10.62 -20.98 -3.07
CA CYS A 12 9.32 -20.31 -3.20
C CYS A 12 8.13 -21.29 -3.15
N GLU A 13 8.36 -22.59 -3.27
CA GLU A 13 7.34 -23.64 -3.19
C GLU A 13 7.49 -24.51 -1.92
N ASP A 14 8.37 -24.11 -1.00
CA ASP A 14 8.58 -24.83 0.26
C ASP A 14 7.32 -24.84 1.13
N ALA A 15 7.11 -25.89 1.92
CA ALA A 15 5.96 -25.99 2.82
C ALA A 15 5.96 -24.87 3.89
N ASN A 16 7.14 -24.39 4.28
CA ASN A 16 7.28 -23.33 5.28
C ASN A 16 7.11 -21.93 4.65
N PRO A 17 6.09 -21.15 5.07
CA PRO A 17 5.85 -19.81 4.54
C PRO A 17 7.01 -18.84 4.78
N LEU A 18 7.81 -19.05 5.83
CA LEU A 18 8.98 -18.22 6.10
C LEU A 18 10.09 -18.44 5.06
N ILE A 19 10.24 -19.67 4.56
CA ILE A 19 11.21 -20.00 3.51
C ILE A 19 10.72 -19.41 2.18
N ARG A 20 9.43 -19.59 1.84
CA ARG A 20 8.84 -18.99 0.63
C ARG A 20 9.01 -17.47 0.60
N ALA A 21 8.62 -16.78 1.68
CA ALA A 21 8.77 -15.33 1.78
C ALA A 21 10.23 -14.88 1.73
N LEU A 22 11.14 -15.62 2.38
CA LEU A 22 12.58 -15.33 2.35
C LEU A 22 13.14 -15.45 0.92
N ALA A 23 12.75 -16.49 0.19
CA ALA A 23 13.18 -16.70 -1.19
C ALA A 23 12.71 -15.54 -2.09
N VAL A 24 11.42 -15.20 -2.08
CA VAL A 24 10.87 -14.09 -2.87
C VAL A 24 11.55 -12.77 -2.53
N ARG A 25 11.71 -12.47 -1.23
CA ARG A 25 12.38 -11.24 -0.78
C ARG A 25 13.84 -11.18 -1.23
N THR A 26 14.53 -12.31 -1.20
CA THR A 26 15.94 -12.39 -1.59
C THR A 26 16.08 -12.20 -3.09
N MET A 27 15.26 -12.88 -3.89
CA MET A 27 15.25 -12.72 -5.35
C MET A 27 14.95 -11.27 -5.76
N GLY A 28 13.98 -10.62 -5.13
CA GLY A 28 13.65 -9.20 -5.40
C GLY A 28 14.75 -8.20 -5.03
N CYS A 29 15.75 -8.58 -4.24
CA CYS A 29 16.92 -7.75 -3.95
C CYS A 29 18.06 -7.93 -4.97
N ILE A 30 17.97 -8.91 -5.87
CA ILE A 30 19.01 -9.19 -6.86
C ILE A 30 18.75 -8.34 -8.11
N ARG A 31 19.52 -7.25 -8.26
CA ARG A 31 19.41 -6.31 -9.39
C ARG A 31 20.12 -6.81 -10.65
N VAL A 32 19.74 -7.98 -11.16
CA VAL A 32 20.26 -8.56 -12.40
C VAL A 32 19.08 -8.91 -13.30
N GLU A 33 18.97 -8.25 -14.46
CA GLU A 33 17.85 -8.42 -15.40
C GLU A 33 17.62 -9.88 -15.82
N LYS A 34 18.69 -10.65 -16.03
CA LYS A 34 18.54 -12.09 -16.34
C LYS A 34 17.87 -12.90 -15.23
N ILE A 35 17.85 -12.40 -13.99
CA ILE A 35 17.25 -13.08 -12.83
C ILE A 35 15.79 -12.63 -12.65
N THR A 36 15.42 -11.42 -13.08
CA THR A 36 14.06 -10.90 -12.91
C THR A 36 13.02 -11.68 -13.70
N GLU A 37 13.38 -12.21 -14.89
CA GLU A 37 12.49 -13.09 -15.66
C GLU A 37 12.12 -14.38 -14.91
N TYR A 38 13.08 -14.97 -14.18
CA TYR A 38 12.84 -16.18 -13.38
C TYR A 38 12.07 -15.90 -12.09
N LEU A 39 11.97 -14.64 -11.65
CA LEU A 39 11.21 -14.23 -10.48
C LEU A 39 9.72 -14.10 -10.79
N CYS A 40 9.32 -13.82 -12.03
CA CYS A 40 7.93 -13.49 -12.35
C CYS A 40 6.95 -14.59 -11.93
N GLU A 41 7.22 -15.85 -12.29
CA GLU A 41 6.29 -16.94 -11.98
C GLU A 41 6.24 -17.28 -10.47
N PRO A 42 7.37 -17.41 -9.75
CA PRO A 42 7.34 -17.53 -8.29
C PRO A 42 6.61 -16.37 -7.60
N LEU A 43 6.87 -15.13 -8.03
CA LEU A 43 6.24 -13.95 -7.46
C LEU A 43 4.72 -13.97 -7.66
N ARG A 44 4.25 -14.34 -8.85
CA ARG A 44 2.82 -14.50 -9.16
C ARG A 44 2.14 -15.52 -8.25
N LYS A 45 2.79 -16.65 -7.98
CA LYS A 45 2.29 -17.64 -7.02
C LYS A 45 2.23 -17.07 -5.61
N CYS A 46 3.29 -16.38 -5.18
CA CYS A 46 3.38 -15.81 -3.84
C CYS A 46 2.40 -14.65 -3.57
N LEU A 47 1.97 -13.92 -4.60
CA LEU A 47 0.88 -12.92 -4.49
C LEU A 47 -0.47 -13.58 -4.16
N LYS A 48 -0.64 -14.86 -4.50
CA LYS A 48 -1.85 -15.66 -4.25
C LYS A 48 -1.63 -16.74 -3.18
N ASP A 49 -0.55 -16.64 -2.41
CA ASP A 49 -0.20 -17.62 -1.37
C ASP A 49 -1.28 -17.67 -0.29
N GLU A 50 -1.46 -18.81 0.36
CA GLU A 50 -2.41 -18.95 1.47
C GLU A 50 -1.97 -18.16 2.71
N ASP A 51 -0.65 -18.02 2.91
CA ASP A 51 -0.09 -17.35 4.07
C ASP A 51 0.03 -15.83 3.86
N PRO A 52 -0.57 -14.99 4.72
CA PRO A 52 -0.51 -13.53 4.61
C PRO A 52 0.91 -12.96 4.69
N TYR A 53 1.84 -13.63 5.39
CA TYR A 53 3.23 -13.22 5.46
C TYR A 53 3.92 -13.32 4.11
N VAL A 54 3.59 -14.35 3.32
CA VAL A 54 4.11 -14.51 1.96
C VAL A 54 3.49 -13.45 1.04
N ARG A 55 2.16 -13.27 1.07
CA ARG A 55 1.46 -12.26 0.24
C ARG A 55 1.95 -10.83 0.49
N LYS A 56 2.11 -10.40 1.75
CA LYS A 56 2.64 -9.06 2.05
C LYS A 56 4.09 -8.90 1.59
N THR A 57 4.88 -9.98 1.66
CA THR A 57 6.28 -9.96 1.19
C THR A 57 6.35 -9.88 -0.33
N ALA A 58 5.47 -10.59 -1.02
CA ALA A 58 5.31 -10.54 -2.46
C ALA A 58 4.88 -9.14 -2.93
N ALA A 59 3.94 -8.49 -2.24
CA ALA A 59 3.51 -7.12 -2.54
C ALA A 59 4.70 -6.13 -2.58
N VAL A 60 5.56 -6.15 -1.56
CA VAL A 60 6.77 -5.31 -1.53
C VAL A 60 7.77 -5.72 -2.61
N CYS A 61 7.85 -7.01 -2.95
CA CYS A 61 8.71 -7.50 -4.02
C CYS A 61 8.28 -6.97 -5.40
N VAL A 62 6.98 -6.75 -5.65
CA VAL A 62 6.48 -6.11 -6.88
C VAL A 62 7.03 -4.69 -7.02
N ALA A 63 7.03 -3.88 -5.96
CA ALA A 63 7.61 -2.53 -5.99
C ALA A 63 9.11 -2.55 -6.32
N LYS A 64 9.86 -3.48 -5.71
CA LYS A 64 11.29 -3.68 -6.04
C LYS A 64 11.51 -4.12 -7.48
N LEU A 65 10.64 -4.98 -8.01
CA LEU A 65 10.73 -5.42 -9.39
C LEU A 65 10.43 -4.26 -10.35
N TYR A 66 9.50 -3.36 -9.98
CA TYR A 66 9.18 -2.16 -10.76
C TYR A 66 10.36 -1.18 -10.82
N ASP A 67 11.11 -0.99 -9.71
CA ASP A 67 12.36 -0.21 -9.67
C ASP A 67 13.43 -0.78 -10.62
N ILE A 68 13.47 -2.10 -10.81
CA ILE A 68 14.44 -2.75 -11.71
C ILE A 68 13.95 -2.73 -13.17
N SER A 69 12.67 -3.05 -13.40
CA SER A 69 12.07 -3.17 -14.72
C SER A 69 10.56 -2.91 -14.66
N SER A 70 10.18 -1.65 -14.85
CA SER A 70 8.76 -1.22 -14.89
C SER A 70 7.99 -1.89 -16.02
N GLY A 71 8.58 -1.97 -17.23
CA GLY A 71 7.96 -2.61 -18.39
C GLY A 71 7.60 -4.08 -18.14
N LEU A 72 8.48 -4.84 -17.46
CA LEU A 72 8.18 -6.22 -17.09
C LEU A 72 7.02 -6.32 -16.09
N VAL A 73 6.91 -5.38 -15.15
CA VAL A 73 5.82 -5.36 -14.16
C VAL A 73 4.47 -5.09 -14.81
N GLU A 74 4.43 -4.18 -15.78
CA GLU A 74 3.25 -3.89 -16.58
C GLU A 74 2.87 -5.07 -17.48
N ASP A 75 3.82 -5.61 -18.25
CA ASP A 75 3.59 -6.72 -19.19
C ASP A 75 3.10 -7.99 -18.48
N GLN A 76 3.58 -8.25 -17.26
CA GLN A 76 3.20 -9.43 -16.48
C GLN A 76 1.89 -9.25 -15.68
N GLY A 77 1.28 -8.05 -15.73
CA GLY A 77 0.03 -7.74 -15.03
C GLY A 77 0.17 -7.77 -13.51
N PHE A 78 1.31 -7.36 -12.96
CA PHE A 78 1.52 -7.33 -11.51
C PHE A 78 0.83 -6.14 -10.84
N LEU A 79 0.58 -5.04 -11.57
CA LEU A 79 -0.16 -3.90 -11.04
C LEU A 79 -1.60 -4.29 -10.69
N GLU A 80 -2.27 -5.06 -11.54
CA GLU A 80 -3.63 -5.58 -11.31
C GLU A 80 -3.66 -6.51 -10.10
N GLN A 81 -2.69 -7.41 -9.97
CA GLN A 81 -2.59 -8.29 -8.80
C GLN A 81 -2.33 -7.51 -7.51
N LEU A 82 -1.54 -6.43 -7.57
CA LEU A 82 -1.30 -5.56 -6.42
C LEU A 82 -2.56 -4.77 -6.02
N LYS A 83 -3.37 -4.34 -7.00
CA LYS A 83 -4.71 -3.76 -6.77
C LYS A 83 -5.65 -4.76 -6.09
N GLU A 84 -5.64 -6.03 -6.49
CA GLU A 84 -6.43 -7.08 -5.85
C GLU A 84 -6.09 -7.23 -4.36
N LEU A 85 -4.81 -7.11 -4.00
CA LEU A 85 -4.35 -7.17 -2.60
C LEU A 85 -4.85 -6.01 -1.72
N LEU A 86 -5.32 -4.89 -2.30
CA LEU A 86 -6.01 -3.85 -1.52
C LEU A 86 -7.34 -4.33 -0.92
N CYS A 87 -7.84 -5.46 -1.41
CA CYS A 87 -9.06 -6.11 -0.94
C CYS A 87 -8.77 -7.39 -0.14
N ASP A 88 -7.51 -7.63 0.27
CA ASP A 88 -7.13 -8.80 1.06
C ASP A 88 -7.85 -8.81 2.43
N SER A 89 -8.10 -10.01 2.95
CA SER A 89 -8.70 -10.19 4.27
C SER A 89 -7.75 -9.84 5.41
N ASN A 90 -6.44 -9.83 5.17
CA ASN A 90 -5.44 -9.49 6.16
C ASN A 90 -5.00 -8.02 6.03
N PRO A 91 -5.22 -7.18 7.08
CA PRO A 91 -4.86 -5.76 7.05
C PRO A 91 -3.36 -5.50 6.78
N MET A 92 -2.47 -6.41 7.21
CA MET A 92 -1.04 -6.25 6.96
C MET A 92 -0.69 -6.42 5.48
N VAL A 93 -1.40 -7.30 4.76
CA VAL A 93 -1.24 -7.47 3.31
C VAL A 93 -1.73 -6.21 2.60
N VAL A 94 -2.91 -5.72 2.97
CA VAL A 94 -3.48 -4.46 2.45
C VAL A 94 -2.50 -3.30 2.65
N ALA A 95 -1.95 -3.12 3.85
CA ALA A 95 -1.01 -2.04 4.14
C ALA A 95 0.27 -2.11 3.29
N ASN A 96 0.81 -3.31 3.05
CA ASN A 96 2.00 -3.48 2.22
C ASN A 96 1.68 -3.29 0.72
N ALA A 97 0.50 -3.70 0.27
CA ALA A 97 0.04 -3.42 -1.08
C ALA A 97 -0.13 -1.91 -1.33
N VAL A 98 -0.69 -1.18 -0.34
CA VAL A 98 -0.78 0.29 -0.38
C VAL A 98 0.62 0.91 -0.46
N ALA A 99 1.55 0.49 0.40
CA ALA A 99 2.91 1.02 0.40
C ALA A 99 3.60 0.80 -0.96
N ALA A 100 3.50 -0.43 -1.50
CA ALA A 100 4.07 -0.78 -2.78
C ALA A 100 3.46 0.02 -3.94
N LEU A 101 2.14 0.24 -3.95
CA LEU A 101 1.48 1.05 -4.98
C LEU A 101 1.86 2.53 -4.90
N SER A 102 1.97 3.08 -3.69
CA SER A 102 2.42 4.47 -3.49
C SER A 102 3.85 4.65 -4.01
N GLU A 103 4.76 3.73 -3.69
CA GLU A 103 6.16 3.77 -4.18
C GLU A 103 6.24 3.66 -5.71
N ILE A 104 5.44 2.78 -6.31
CA ILE A 104 5.34 2.65 -7.78
C ILE A 104 4.82 3.95 -8.41
N ASN A 105 3.80 4.56 -7.84
CA ASN A 105 3.24 5.82 -8.33
C ASN A 105 4.25 6.98 -8.23
N GLU A 106 5.04 7.04 -7.16
CA GLU A 106 6.10 8.06 -6.98
C GLU A 106 7.27 7.86 -7.96
N THR A 107 7.61 6.61 -8.27
CA THR A 107 8.71 6.26 -9.19
C THR A 107 8.29 6.39 -10.67
N ASN A 108 6.99 6.45 -10.95
CA ASN A 108 6.48 6.54 -12.32
C ASN A 108 6.88 7.85 -13.00
N ALA A 109 7.69 7.73 -14.07
CA ALA A 109 8.21 8.86 -14.84
C ALA A 109 7.12 9.67 -15.58
N THR A 110 5.93 9.11 -15.79
CA THR A 110 4.84 9.84 -16.48
C THR A 110 4.18 10.91 -15.61
N GLY A 111 4.40 10.88 -14.28
CA GLY A 111 3.80 11.81 -13.32
C GLY A 111 2.30 11.61 -13.07
N TYR A 112 1.68 10.63 -13.72
CA TYR A 112 0.29 10.23 -13.47
C TYR A 112 0.26 8.94 -12.63
N PRO A 113 -0.68 8.82 -11.67
CA PRO A 113 -0.84 7.58 -10.92
C PRO A 113 -1.21 6.43 -11.87
N LEU A 114 -0.48 5.32 -11.79
CA LEU A 114 -0.80 4.08 -12.52
C LEU A 114 -2.05 3.41 -11.94
N VAL A 115 -2.30 3.68 -10.66
CA VAL A 115 -3.39 3.08 -9.88
C VAL A 115 -4.08 4.16 -9.06
N ASP A 116 -5.29 4.52 -9.46
CA ASP A 116 -6.15 5.41 -8.71
C ASP A 116 -6.96 4.64 -7.64
N LEU A 117 -7.05 5.26 -6.46
CA LEU A 117 -7.93 4.76 -5.41
C LEU A 117 -9.39 5.08 -5.75
N THR A 118 -10.25 4.07 -5.69
CA THR A 118 -11.70 4.25 -5.81
C THR A 118 -12.32 4.47 -4.43
N ALA A 119 -13.51 5.09 -4.36
CA ALA A 119 -14.28 5.22 -3.12
C ALA A 119 -14.52 3.87 -2.41
N GLY A 120 -14.69 2.78 -3.17
CA GLY A 120 -14.82 1.43 -2.63
C GLY A 120 -13.53 0.94 -1.97
N THR A 121 -12.38 1.20 -2.60
CA THR A 121 -11.05 0.91 -2.06
C THR A 121 -10.79 1.73 -0.79
N VAL A 122 -11.07 3.03 -0.80
CA VAL A 122 -10.91 3.92 0.35
C VAL A 122 -11.68 3.41 1.57
N ASN A 123 -12.93 2.98 1.38
CA ASN A 123 -13.71 2.42 2.49
C ASN A 123 -13.09 1.16 3.10
N LYS A 124 -12.51 0.28 2.27
CA LYS A 124 -11.77 -0.91 2.73
C LYS A 124 -10.50 -0.52 3.47
N LEU A 125 -9.73 0.44 2.95
CA LEU A 125 -8.52 0.96 3.59
C LEU A 125 -8.81 1.55 4.97
N LEU A 126 -9.89 2.33 5.09
CA LEU A 126 -10.31 2.88 6.39
C LEU A 126 -10.81 1.80 7.37
N THR A 127 -11.22 0.63 6.89
CA THR A 127 -11.54 -0.51 7.76
C THR A 127 -10.25 -1.18 8.22
N ALA A 128 -9.33 -1.44 7.30
CA ALA A 128 -8.00 -1.96 7.60
C ALA A 128 -7.20 -1.03 8.54
N LEU A 129 -7.40 0.28 8.46
CA LEU A 129 -6.76 1.28 9.33
C LEU A 129 -6.97 1.00 10.83
N ASN A 130 -8.09 0.39 11.21
CA ASN A 130 -8.37 0.06 12.61
C ASN A 130 -7.62 -1.16 13.13
N GLU A 131 -7.18 -2.05 12.23
CA GLU A 131 -6.58 -3.35 12.56
C GLU A 131 -5.10 -3.42 12.15
N CYS A 132 -4.61 -2.44 11.40
CA CYS A 132 -3.22 -2.34 10.99
C CYS A 132 -2.29 -1.93 12.13
N THR A 133 -1.03 -2.35 11.99
CA THR A 133 0.09 -1.83 12.78
C THR A 133 0.26 -0.33 12.55
N GLU A 134 0.99 0.33 13.44
CA GLU A 134 1.27 1.77 13.36
C GLU A 134 1.87 2.17 12.00
N TRP A 135 2.82 1.37 11.49
CA TRP A 135 3.41 1.56 10.16
C TRP A 135 2.39 1.39 9.04
N GLY A 136 1.51 0.39 9.13
CA GLY A 136 0.44 0.21 8.16
C GLY A 136 -0.58 1.35 8.17
N GLN A 137 -0.86 1.92 9.35
CA GLN A 137 -1.70 3.10 9.46
C GLN A 137 -1.09 4.31 8.76
N VAL A 138 0.22 4.53 8.92
CA VAL A 138 0.95 5.60 8.20
C VAL A 138 0.82 5.40 6.69
N PHE A 139 1.11 4.21 6.16
CA PHE A 139 1.02 3.95 4.71
C PHE A 139 -0.40 4.19 4.16
N ILE A 140 -1.43 3.75 4.88
CA ILE A 140 -2.81 3.98 4.48
C ILE A 140 -3.15 5.47 4.49
N LEU A 141 -2.83 6.19 5.56
CA LEU A 141 -3.11 7.63 5.68
C LEU A 141 -2.37 8.43 4.60
N ASP A 142 -1.10 8.10 4.34
CA ASP A 142 -0.31 8.75 3.31
C ASP A 142 -0.88 8.51 1.90
N SER A 143 -1.40 7.32 1.64
CA SER A 143 -2.09 7.01 0.38
C SER A 143 -3.42 7.75 0.25
N LEU A 144 -4.20 7.84 1.34
CA LEU A 144 -5.45 8.63 1.37
C LEU A 144 -5.22 10.12 1.13
N ALA A 145 -4.05 10.65 1.50
CA ALA A 145 -3.69 12.03 1.17
C ALA A 145 -3.56 12.27 -0.33
N HIS A 146 -3.47 11.24 -1.18
CA HIS A 146 -3.47 11.39 -2.64
C HIS A 146 -4.86 11.20 -3.26
N TYR A 147 -5.84 10.73 -2.49
CA TYR A 147 -7.22 10.58 -2.95
C TYR A 147 -7.91 11.94 -3.10
N SER A 148 -8.74 12.06 -4.14
CA SER A 148 -9.61 13.22 -4.37
C SER A 148 -11.07 12.81 -4.13
N PRO A 149 -11.65 13.15 -2.97
CA PRO A 149 -13.05 12.86 -2.67
C PRO A 149 -14.00 13.55 -3.65
N LYS A 150 -15.16 12.92 -3.90
CA LYS A 150 -16.14 13.40 -4.89
C LYS A 150 -17.08 14.46 -4.34
N ASP A 151 -17.46 14.32 -3.07
CA ASP A 151 -18.42 15.19 -2.44
C ASP A 151 -18.12 15.44 -0.95
N GLU A 152 -18.79 16.46 -0.41
CA GLU A 152 -18.66 16.87 0.99
C GLU A 152 -19.02 15.77 1.99
N ARG A 153 -19.99 14.90 1.64
CA ARG A 153 -20.43 13.82 2.52
C ARG A 153 -19.35 12.74 2.64
N GLU A 154 -18.69 12.42 1.54
CA GLU A 154 -17.55 11.53 1.50
C GLU A 154 -16.38 12.10 2.31
N ILE A 155 -16.06 13.39 2.14
CA ILE A 155 -15.02 14.07 2.94
C ILE A 155 -15.33 13.94 4.43
N GLN A 156 -16.56 14.29 4.84
CA GLN A 156 -16.97 14.23 6.23
C GLN A 156 -16.85 12.80 6.79
N SER A 157 -17.36 11.81 6.07
CA SER A 157 -17.30 10.41 6.48
C SER A 157 -15.85 9.91 6.65
N ILE A 158 -14.95 10.27 5.74
CA ILE A 158 -13.54 9.87 5.83
C ILE A 158 -12.86 10.58 7.01
N CYS A 159 -13.05 11.89 7.15
CA CYS A 159 -12.44 12.69 8.22
C CYS A 159 -12.90 12.24 9.61
N GLU A 160 -14.18 11.90 9.79
CA GLU A 160 -14.69 11.36 11.05
C GLU A 160 -14.02 10.04 11.44
N ARG A 161 -13.76 9.16 10.46
CA ARG A 161 -13.05 7.88 10.68
C ARG A 161 -11.56 8.05 10.96
N ILE A 162 -10.93 9.10 10.43
CA ILE A 162 -9.51 9.41 10.66
C ILE A 162 -9.28 10.15 11.99
N THR A 163 -10.23 10.96 12.44
CA THR A 163 -10.12 11.81 13.64
C THR A 163 -9.58 11.09 14.89
N PRO A 164 -9.98 9.83 15.21
CA PRO A 164 -9.44 9.11 16.36
C PRO A 164 -7.91 8.90 16.31
N ARG A 165 -7.29 8.95 15.14
CA ARG A 165 -5.82 8.80 14.96
C ARG A 165 -5.04 9.99 15.53
N LEU A 166 -5.67 11.14 15.78
CA LEU A 166 -5.03 12.30 16.39
C LEU A 166 -4.57 12.06 17.84
N ALA A 167 -5.18 11.08 18.53
CA ALA A 167 -4.83 10.71 19.89
C ALA A 167 -3.82 9.54 19.96
N HIS A 168 -3.23 9.14 18.83
CA HIS A 168 -2.31 8.00 18.77
C HIS A 168 -0.95 8.35 19.41
N ALA A 169 -0.32 7.40 20.09
CA ALA A 169 0.97 7.61 20.77
C ALA A 169 2.13 7.86 19.79
N ASN A 170 2.10 7.19 18.63
CA ASN A 170 3.11 7.37 17.59
C ASN A 170 2.84 8.66 16.79
N ALA A 171 3.78 9.60 16.86
CA ALA A 171 3.71 10.89 16.18
C ALA A 171 3.61 10.77 14.65
N ALA A 172 4.18 9.73 14.02
CA ALA A 172 4.07 9.52 12.58
C ALA A 172 2.61 9.28 12.15
N VAL A 173 1.86 8.50 12.94
CA VAL A 173 0.43 8.25 12.69
C VAL A 173 -0.36 9.55 12.83
N VAL A 174 -0.08 10.33 13.88
CA VAL A 174 -0.74 11.62 14.13
C VAL A 174 -0.47 12.61 12.99
N LEU A 175 0.79 12.79 12.57
CA LEU A 175 1.15 13.70 11.48
C LEU A 175 0.54 13.27 10.14
N SER A 176 0.51 11.97 9.86
CA SER A 176 -0.13 11.44 8.64
C SER A 176 -1.64 11.71 8.66
N ALA A 177 -2.30 11.56 9.81
CA ALA A 177 -3.71 11.89 9.97
C ALA A 177 -3.98 13.39 9.77
N ILE A 178 -3.15 14.26 10.38
CA ILE A 178 -3.24 15.72 10.20
C ILE A 178 -3.09 16.09 8.73
N LYS A 179 -2.13 15.49 8.02
CA LYS A 179 -1.91 15.72 6.59
C LYS A 179 -3.17 15.46 5.76
N VAL A 180 -3.83 14.33 5.99
CA VAL A 180 -5.09 13.99 5.28
C VAL A 180 -6.20 14.98 5.64
N LEU A 181 -6.40 15.25 6.93
CA LEU A 181 -7.47 16.14 7.41
C LEU A 181 -7.32 17.55 6.83
N LEU A 182 -6.11 18.12 6.85
CA LEU A 182 -5.83 19.44 6.29
C LEU A 182 -6.09 19.48 4.78
N LYS A 183 -5.60 18.49 4.04
CA LYS A 183 -5.84 18.42 2.60
C LYS A 183 -7.33 18.29 2.27
N PHE A 184 -8.08 17.51 3.03
CA PHE A 184 -9.51 17.32 2.80
C PHE A 184 -10.33 18.55 3.17
N MET A 185 -9.88 19.35 4.13
CA MET A 185 -10.48 20.64 4.45
C MET A 185 -10.39 21.64 3.30
N GLU A 186 -9.37 21.57 2.44
CA GLU A 186 -9.24 22.46 1.27
C GLU A 186 -10.33 22.23 0.20
N PHE A 187 -10.94 21.04 0.18
CA PHE A 187 -12.05 20.72 -0.72
C PHE A 187 -13.42 21.17 -0.18
N LEU A 188 -13.49 21.58 1.09
CA LEU A 188 -14.74 22.04 1.70
C LEU A 188 -14.98 23.54 1.41
N PRO A 189 -16.24 23.96 1.21
CA PRO A 189 -16.57 25.38 1.03
C PRO A 189 -16.09 26.26 2.20
N ASN A 190 -15.69 27.49 1.91
CA ASN A 190 -15.32 28.47 2.93
C ASN A 190 -16.51 28.72 3.87
N GLY A 191 -16.27 28.62 5.19
CA GLY A 191 -17.30 28.80 6.22
C GLY A 191 -18.10 27.53 6.56
N ASN A 192 -17.70 26.37 6.04
CA ASN A 192 -18.29 25.10 6.42
C ASN A 192 -18.12 24.81 7.92
N GLU A 193 -19.22 24.51 8.61
CA GLU A 193 -19.22 24.20 10.05
C GLU A 193 -18.32 23.01 10.39
N PHE A 194 -18.27 22.00 9.52
CA PHE A 194 -17.43 20.81 9.72
C PHE A 194 -15.94 21.16 9.67
N SER A 195 -15.53 22.04 8.75
CA SER A 195 -14.15 22.56 8.69
C SER A 195 -13.79 23.28 10.00
N ALA A 196 -14.68 24.12 10.52
CA ALA A 196 -14.47 24.80 11.81
C ALA A 196 -14.38 23.81 12.99
N GLN A 197 -15.16 22.72 12.98
CA GLN A 197 -15.07 21.66 13.99
C GLN A 197 -13.74 20.89 13.92
N LEU A 198 -13.27 20.55 12.70
CA LEU A 198 -11.97 19.92 12.50
C LEU A 198 -10.81 20.83 12.95
N SER A 199 -10.84 22.12 12.63
CA SER A 199 -9.83 23.07 13.10
C SER A 199 -9.72 23.12 14.63
N LYS A 200 -10.86 23.04 15.35
CA LYS A 200 -10.85 22.97 16.82
C LYS A 200 -10.21 21.69 17.35
N LYS A 201 -10.36 20.57 16.64
CA LYS A 201 -9.76 19.28 17.01
C LYS A 201 -8.27 19.21 16.71
N LEU A 202 -7.79 19.99 15.73
CA LEU A 202 -6.38 20.11 15.36
C LEU A 202 -5.62 21.15 16.21
N ALA A 203 -6.33 21.98 16.97
CA ALA A 203 -5.71 22.95 17.85
C ALA A 203 -4.87 22.24 18.93
N PRO A 204 -3.72 22.82 19.32
CA PRO A 204 -2.91 22.28 20.40
C PRO A 204 -3.72 22.23 21.71
N PRO A 205 -3.52 21.19 22.55
CA PRO A 205 -4.14 21.10 23.87
C PRO A 205 -3.66 22.19 24.83
#